data_AF-A0A210PLV2-F1
#
_entry.id   AF-A0A210PLV2-F1
#
_cell.length_a   1.000
_cell.length_b   1.000
_cell.length_c   1.000
_cell.angle_alpha   90.00
_cell.angle_beta   90.00
_cell.angle_gamma   90.00
#
_symmetry.space_group_name_H-M   'P 1'
#
loop_
_entity.id
_entity.type
_entity.pdbx_description
1 polymer ?
#
loop_
_entity_poly.entity_id
_entity_poly.type
_entity_poly.pdbx_seq_one_letter_code
_entity_poly.pdbx_strand_id
1 'polypeptide(L)'
;MSEYLSRARPNNEQMALSLYFNKKHNECVLEELEVGDMVEFPNNIYSHWGVYIGDENIVHLTGDEAANAGANGSFASGSFFSVSGVQLDKACVKVENFLEVAEGCMAKRNNDKDHVLSAAGIYPRPRDEIVRTALALRGEAEYNILWNNCEHFASYLRYGEKWSDQGNLALGTVLVVGAAVVVGGLLKSLFQREK
;
A
#
# COMPACT_ATOMS: atom_id res chain seq x y z
N MET A 1 42.34 -15.03 0.17
CA MET A 1 41.35 -14.32 1.01
C MET A 1 40.36 -13.64 0.10
N SER A 2 39.23 -14.31 -0.14
CA SER A 2 37.89 -13.75 -0.42
C SER A 2 37.08 -14.82 -1.16
N GLU A 3 36.50 -15.75 -0.38
CA GLU A 3 35.36 -16.55 -0.81
C GLU A 3 34.22 -15.57 -1.15
N TYR A 4 34.03 -15.31 -2.43
CA TYR A 4 32.79 -14.71 -2.90
C TYR A 4 31.70 -15.79 -2.77
N LEU A 5 30.95 -15.68 -1.69
CA LEU A 5 29.80 -16.50 -1.31
C LEU A 5 28.89 -16.75 -2.53
N SER A 6 28.96 -17.95 -3.12
CA SER A 6 27.89 -18.45 -3.97
C SER A 6 26.72 -18.78 -3.05
N ARG A 7 25.77 -17.87 -2.89
CA ARG A 7 24.46 -18.21 -2.32
C ARG A 7 23.80 -19.21 -3.29
N ALA A 8 23.91 -20.49 -2.97
CA ALA A 8 23.14 -21.54 -3.62
C ALA A 8 21.66 -21.14 -3.57
N ARG A 9 20.93 -21.31 -4.68
CA ARG A 9 19.48 -21.12 -4.67
C ARG A 9 18.89 -22.07 -3.60
N PRO A 10 18.00 -21.59 -2.72
CA PRO A 10 17.38 -22.45 -1.72
C PRO A 10 16.66 -23.61 -2.42
N ASN A 11 16.79 -24.81 -1.84
CA ASN A 11 16.07 -25.99 -2.33
C ASN A 11 14.56 -25.86 -2.04
N ASN A 12 13.73 -26.67 -2.70
CA ASN A 12 12.27 -26.57 -2.60
C ASN A 12 11.75 -26.72 -1.16
N GLU A 13 12.43 -27.50 -0.32
CA GLU A 13 12.07 -27.68 1.10
C GLU A 13 12.34 -26.42 1.94
N GLN A 14 13.49 -25.76 1.75
CA GLN A 14 13.78 -24.50 2.42
C GLN A 14 12.80 -23.39 2.01
N MET A 15 12.39 -23.36 0.74
CA MET A 15 11.38 -22.42 0.25
C MET A 15 10.00 -22.71 0.85
N ALA A 16 9.61 -23.98 0.97
CA ALA A 16 8.35 -24.36 1.59
C ALA A 16 8.31 -24.00 3.09
N LEU A 17 9.43 -24.21 3.79
CA LEU A 17 9.56 -23.84 5.19
C LEU A 17 9.50 -22.32 5.39
N SER A 18 10.19 -21.52 4.56
CA SER A 18 10.14 -20.07 4.68
C SER A 18 8.72 -19.53 4.44
N LEU A 19 8.02 -20.04 3.43
CA LEU A 19 6.61 -19.69 3.17
C LEU A 19 5.70 -20.07 4.35
N TYR A 20 5.91 -21.23 4.96
CA TYR A 20 5.18 -21.66 6.15
C TYR A 20 5.40 -20.71 7.34
N PHE A 21 6.65 -20.35 7.64
CA PHE A 21 6.95 -19.44 8.74
C PHE A 21 6.43 -18.03 8.47
N ASN A 22 6.55 -17.52 7.24
CA ASN A 22 5.98 -16.23 6.86
C ASN A 22 4.47 -16.23 7.06
N LYS A 23 3.78 -17.29 6.61
CA LYS A 23 2.33 -17.43 6.81
C LYS A 23 1.96 -17.43 8.29
N LYS A 24 2.66 -18.21 9.12
CA LYS A 24 2.39 -18.27 10.58
C LYS A 24 2.62 -16.93 11.27
N HIS A 25 3.69 -16.22 10.90
CA HIS A 25 3.94 -14.86 11.37
C HIS A 25 2.80 -13.92 10.98
N ASN A 26 2.38 -13.96 9.71
CA ASN A 26 1.32 -13.10 9.19
C ASN A 26 -0.05 -13.40 9.85
N GLU A 27 -0.36 -14.66 10.13
CA GLU A 27 -1.56 -15.04 10.92
C GLU A 27 -1.53 -14.36 12.31
N CYS A 28 -0.40 -14.41 13.03
CA CYS A 28 -0.28 -13.71 14.31
C CYS A 28 -0.42 -12.19 14.17
N VAL A 29 0.17 -11.59 13.13
CA VAL A 29 0.02 -10.15 12.87
C VAL A 29 -1.46 -9.82 12.64
N LEU A 30 -2.15 -10.59 11.81
CA LEU A 30 -3.55 -10.40 11.47
C LEU A 30 -4.47 -10.44 12.70
N GLU A 31 -4.22 -11.37 13.63
CA GLU A 31 -4.96 -11.47 14.90
C GLU A 31 -4.84 -10.20 15.76
N GLU A 32 -3.72 -9.46 15.65
CA GLU A 32 -3.50 -8.24 16.40
C GLU A 32 -3.87 -6.94 15.66
N LEU A 33 -4.33 -7.01 14.40
CA LEU A 33 -4.66 -5.81 13.63
C LEU A 33 -5.99 -5.22 14.07
N GLU A 34 -6.00 -3.90 14.25
CA GLU A 34 -7.23 -3.13 14.44
C GLU A 34 -7.58 -2.36 13.16
N VAL A 35 -8.87 -2.16 12.93
CA VAL A 35 -9.35 -1.34 11.80
C VAL A 35 -8.69 0.04 11.85
N GLY A 36 -8.07 0.43 10.73
CA GLY A 36 -7.32 1.66 10.55
C GLY A 36 -5.80 1.51 10.67
N ASP A 37 -5.30 0.35 11.09
CA ASP A 37 -3.86 0.08 11.18
C ASP A 37 -3.19 0.12 9.81
N MET A 38 -2.07 0.85 9.75
CA MET A 38 -1.18 0.80 8.60
C MET A 38 -0.36 -0.48 8.66
N VAL A 39 -0.26 -1.15 7.53
CA VAL A 39 0.49 -2.39 7.37
C VAL A 39 1.58 -2.18 6.33
N GLU A 40 2.80 -2.53 6.71
CA GLU A 40 3.97 -2.57 5.85
C GLU A 40 4.20 -4.02 5.40
N PHE A 41 4.44 -4.20 4.10
CA PHE A 41 4.80 -5.44 3.44
C PHE A 41 6.22 -5.31 2.89
N PRO A 42 7.25 -5.66 3.68
CA PRO A 42 8.63 -5.41 3.30
C PRO A 42 9.05 -6.20 2.06
N ASN A 43 9.74 -5.53 1.13
CA ASN A 43 10.40 -6.16 -0.01
C ASN A 43 11.89 -5.77 -0.02
N ASN A 44 12.68 -6.44 -0.85
CA ASN A 44 14.14 -6.22 -0.95
C ASN A 44 14.53 -4.84 -1.51
N ILE A 45 13.60 -4.14 -2.14
CA ILE A 45 13.87 -2.87 -2.86
C ILE A 45 12.94 -1.74 -2.39
N TYR A 46 11.69 -2.05 -2.01
CA TYR A 46 10.73 -1.09 -1.47
C TYR A 46 9.64 -1.80 -0.66
N SER A 47 9.22 -1.24 0.47
CA SER A 47 8.12 -1.80 1.27
C SER A 47 6.77 -1.39 0.73
N HIS A 48 5.93 -2.34 0.33
CA HIS A 48 4.54 -2.05 -0.07
C HIS A 48 3.68 -1.70 1.16
N TRP A 49 2.64 -0.89 0.99
CA TRP A 49 1.81 -0.39 2.10
C TRP A 49 0.31 -0.55 1.84
N GLY A 50 -0.42 -0.82 2.90
CA GLY A 50 -1.87 -0.84 2.92
C GLY A 50 -2.44 -0.44 4.29
N VAL A 51 -3.77 -0.41 4.38
CA VAL A 51 -4.50 -0.16 5.63
C VAL A 51 -5.48 -1.30 5.87
N TYR A 52 -5.49 -1.82 7.09
CA TYR A 52 -6.44 -2.84 7.50
C TYR A 52 -7.83 -2.23 7.69
N ILE A 53 -8.83 -2.78 7.02
CA ILE A 53 -10.22 -2.26 7.04
C ILE A 53 -11.22 -3.20 7.72
N GLY A 54 -10.73 -4.32 8.29
CA GLY A 54 -11.57 -5.35 8.93
C GLY A 54 -11.83 -6.54 8.01
N ASP A 55 -12.42 -7.59 8.57
CA ASP A 55 -12.76 -8.85 7.87
C ASP A 55 -11.59 -9.44 7.08
N GLU A 56 -10.39 -9.40 7.67
CA GLU A 56 -9.14 -9.88 7.04
C GLU A 56 -8.75 -9.12 5.77
N ASN A 57 -9.34 -7.95 5.49
CA ASN A 57 -9.10 -7.20 4.26
C ASN A 57 -8.14 -6.03 4.44
N ILE A 58 -7.30 -5.83 3.43
CA ILE A 58 -6.39 -4.70 3.27
C ILE A 58 -6.84 -3.87 2.06
N VAL A 59 -6.93 -2.56 2.26
CA VAL A 59 -6.97 -1.61 1.15
C VAL A 59 -5.55 -1.15 0.82
N HIS A 60 -5.17 -1.18 -0.45
CA HIS A 60 -3.84 -0.77 -0.89
C HIS A 60 -3.87 -0.25 -2.33
N LEU A 61 -2.88 0.56 -2.67
CA LEU A 61 -2.65 1.05 -4.02
C LEU A 61 -1.69 0.09 -4.75
N THR A 62 -2.12 -0.53 -5.84
CA THR A 62 -1.35 -1.52 -6.61
C THR A 62 -1.46 -1.29 -8.12
N GLY A 63 -0.70 -2.01 -8.94
CA GLY A 63 -0.76 -1.93 -10.40
C GLY A 63 -1.92 -2.72 -11.00
N ASP A 64 -2.32 -2.38 -12.23
CA ASP A 64 -3.35 -3.11 -13.00
C ASP A 64 -2.87 -4.52 -13.44
N GLU A 65 -3.68 -5.53 -13.17
CA GLU A 65 -3.51 -6.94 -13.55
C GLU A 65 -3.34 -7.14 -15.07
N ALA A 66 -4.02 -6.33 -15.89
CA ALA A 66 -4.03 -6.48 -17.35
C ALA A 66 -2.66 -6.16 -18.00
N ALA A 67 -1.81 -5.38 -17.33
CA ALA A 67 -0.44 -5.12 -17.76
C ALA A 67 0.53 -6.29 -17.45
N ASN A 68 0.07 -7.31 -16.69
CA ASN A 68 0.91 -8.35 -16.10
C ASN A 68 0.89 -9.69 -16.88
N ALA A 69 0.05 -9.81 -17.91
CA ALA A 69 -0.13 -11.05 -18.68
C ALA A 69 1.08 -11.47 -19.56
N GLY A 70 2.20 -10.74 -19.50
CA GLY A 70 3.40 -10.98 -20.33
C GLY A 70 4.61 -11.59 -19.61
N ALA A 71 4.59 -11.73 -18.28
CA ALA A 71 5.74 -12.26 -17.54
C ALA A 71 5.46 -13.69 -17.08
N ASN A 72 6.08 -14.69 -17.72
CA ASN A 72 6.07 -16.06 -17.24
C ASN A 72 7.04 -16.19 -16.05
N GLY A 73 6.53 -16.00 -14.83
CA GLY A 73 7.22 -16.28 -13.58
C GLY A 73 6.20 -16.43 -12.48
N SER A 74 6.37 -17.38 -11.57
CA SER A 74 5.51 -17.50 -10.39
C SER A 74 5.64 -16.23 -9.55
N PHE A 75 4.56 -15.45 -9.44
CA PHE A 75 4.54 -14.22 -8.65
C PHE A 75 3.62 -14.42 -7.45
N ALA A 76 4.21 -14.27 -6.26
CA ALA A 76 3.45 -14.04 -5.04
C ALA A 76 2.86 -12.63 -5.12
N SER A 77 1.59 -12.50 -4.77
CA SER A 77 0.91 -11.20 -4.68
C SER A 77 1.75 -10.23 -3.84
N GLY A 78 2.11 -9.08 -4.41
CA GLY A 78 2.85 -8.01 -3.71
C GLY A 78 4.32 -7.79 -4.11
N SER A 79 4.88 -8.54 -5.06
CA SER A 79 6.25 -8.28 -5.58
C SER A 79 6.26 -7.85 -7.04
N PHE A 80 6.34 -6.55 -7.30
CA PHE A 80 6.34 -6.02 -8.67
C PHE A 80 7.68 -5.38 -9.08
N PHE A 81 8.65 -6.18 -9.53
CA PHE A 81 9.80 -5.68 -10.30
C PHE A 81 9.96 -6.46 -11.60
N SER A 82 9.72 -5.78 -12.73
CA SER A 82 10.40 -6.13 -13.99
C SER A 82 11.64 -5.23 -14.10
N VAL A 83 12.82 -5.88 -14.07
CA VAL A 83 14.17 -5.31 -14.28
C VAL A 83 14.35 -4.89 -15.76
N SER A 84 13.44 -4.08 -16.30
CA SER A 84 13.51 -3.61 -17.69
C SER A 84 12.87 -2.24 -17.94
N GLY A 85 12.49 -1.49 -16.88
CA GLY A 85 11.97 -0.13 -17.05
C GLY A 85 10.56 -0.07 -17.65
N VAL A 86 9.75 -1.12 -17.47
CA VAL A 86 8.35 -1.11 -17.89
C VAL A 86 7.56 -0.20 -16.96
N GLN A 87 6.99 0.84 -17.56
CA GLN A 87 6.17 1.85 -16.92
C GLN A 87 4.81 1.22 -16.60
N LEU A 88 4.47 1.14 -15.31
CA LEU A 88 3.11 0.78 -14.90
C LEU A 88 2.24 2.00 -15.15
N ASP A 89 1.57 2.02 -16.30
CA ASP A 89 0.80 3.17 -16.79
C ASP A 89 -0.49 3.42 -15.98
N LYS A 90 -0.90 2.48 -15.11
CA LYS A 90 -2.12 2.60 -14.31
C LYS A 90 -1.98 2.00 -12.91
N ALA A 91 -2.33 2.80 -11.91
CA ALA A 91 -2.50 2.36 -10.53
C ALA A 91 -3.98 2.07 -10.25
N CYS A 92 -4.25 1.24 -9.26
CA CYS A 92 -5.59 0.93 -8.80
C CYS A 92 -5.61 0.77 -7.29
N VAL A 93 -6.68 1.25 -6.67
CA VAL A 93 -6.95 1.00 -5.24
C VAL A 93 -7.77 -0.27 -5.16
N LYS A 94 -7.19 -1.31 -4.57
CA LYS A 94 -7.84 -2.61 -4.38
C LYS A 94 -8.12 -2.89 -2.91
N VAL A 95 -9.10 -3.77 -2.71
CA VAL A 95 -9.39 -4.42 -1.43
C VAL A 95 -9.16 -5.90 -1.64
N GLU A 96 -8.16 -6.45 -0.95
CA GLU A 96 -7.72 -7.83 -1.08
C GLU A 96 -7.52 -8.46 0.30
N ASN A 97 -7.49 -9.80 0.39
CA ASN A 97 -7.24 -10.49 1.64
C ASN A 97 -5.81 -10.23 2.13
N PHE A 98 -5.65 -9.97 3.42
CA PHE A 98 -4.36 -9.66 4.05
C PHE A 98 -3.30 -10.73 3.78
N LEU A 99 -3.65 -12.02 3.89
CA LEU A 99 -2.69 -13.12 3.70
C LEU A 99 -2.26 -13.28 2.24
N GLU A 100 -3.13 -12.92 1.30
CA GLU A 100 -2.80 -12.88 -0.14
C GLU A 100 -1.83 -11.73 -0.43
N VAL A 101 -2.08 -10.53 0.11
CA VAL A 101 -1.16 -9.38 -0.06
C VAL A 101 0.18 -9.60 0.64
N ALA A 102 0.18 -10.32 1.76
CA ALA A 102 1.40 -10.65 2.50
C ALA A 102 2.19 -11.83 1.91
N GLU A 103 1.71 -12.45 0.83
CA GLU A 103 2.31 -13.67 0.29
C GLU A 103 3.79 -13.41 -0.06
N GLY A 104 4.67 -14.19 0.57
CA GLY A 104 6.12 -14.07 0.34
C GLY A 104 6.86 -13.06 1.21
N CYS A 105 6.18 -12.28 2.06
CA CYS A 105 6.83 -11.39 3.04
C CYS A 105 6.30 -11.59 4.47
N MET A 106 7.05 -11.06 5.45
CA MET A 106 6.59 -10.95 6.84
C MET A 106 6.04 -9.55 7.05
N ALA A 107 4.71 -9.43 7.00
CA ALA A 107 4.02 -8.17 7.19
C ALA A 107 4.22 -7.61 8.60
N LYS A 108 4.05 -6.30 8.75
CA LYS A 108 4.21 -5.59 10.02
C LYS A 108 3.11 -4.55 10.18
N ARG A 109 2.45 -4.53 11.34
CA ARG A 109 1.68 -3.36 11.79
C ARG A 109 2.68 -2.22 12.01
N ASN A 110 2.52 -1.11 11.30
CA ASN A 110 3.44 0.03 11.36
C ASN A 110 2.66 1.35 11.43
N ASN A 111 2.28 1.73 12.66
CA ASN A 111 1.67 3.02 12.98
C ASN A 111 2.71 3.99 13.57
N ASP A 112 4.00 3.84 13.26
CA ASP A 112 5.07 4.62 13.89
C ASP A 112 4.87 6.13 13.68
N LYS A 113 4.15 6.57 12.65
CA LYS A 113 3.90 8.01 12.47
C LYS A 113 2.95 8.60 13.52
N ASP A 114 2.16 7.81 14.25
CA ASP A 114 1.24 8.29 15.27
C ASP A 114 1.94 9.17 16.33
N HIS A 115 3.07 8.70 16.86
CA HIS A 115 3.77 9.41 17.93
C HIS A 115 4.38 10.72 17.43
N VAL A 116 4.98 10.73 16.24
CA VAL A 116 5.57 11.93 15.64
C VAL A 116 4.51 12.96 15.28
N LEU A 117 3.39 12.51 14.69
CA LEU A 117 2.33 13.39 14.20
C LEU A 117 1.44 13.95 15.29
N SER A 118 1.22 13.18 16.36
CA SER A 118 0.49 13.68 17.52
C SER A 118 1.17 14.91 18.16
N ALA A 119 2.50 14.99 18.12
CA ALA A 119 3.26 16.15 18.58
C ALA A 119 3.00 17.41 17.72
N ALA A 120 2.60 17.23 16.47
CA ALA A 120 2.18 18.29 15.55
C ALA A 120 0.65 18.51 15.54
N GLY A 121 -0.10 17.88 16.45
CA GLY A 121 -1.56 17.98 16.52
C GLY A 121 -2.31 17.26 15.40
N ILE A 122 -1.66 16.30 14.74
CA ILE A 122 -2.25 15.43 13.72
C ILE A 122 -2.47 14.06 14.35
N TYR A 123 -3.72 13.60 14.35
CA TYR A 123 -4.12 12.33 14.96
C TYR A 123 -4.72 11.40 13.90
N PRO A 124 -4.69 10.07 14.12
CA PRO A 124 -5.44 9.14 13.29
C PRO A 124 -6.92 9.54 13.20
N ARG A 125 -7.49 9.42 12.00
CA ARG A 125 -8.92 9.58 11.75
C ARG A 125 -9.72 8.50 12.51
N PRO A 126 -11.00 8.77 12.80
CA PRO A 126 -11.92 7.74 13.27
C PRO A 126 -11.95 6.54 12.31
N ARG A 127 -12.01 5.32 12.87
CA ARG A 127 -11.93 4.06 12.08
C ARG A 127 -12.99 4.01 10.98
N ASP A 128 -14.20 4.47 11.25
CA ASP A 128 -15.30 4.54 10.30
C ASP A 128 -15.04 5.53 9.16
N GLU A 129 -14.33 6.63 9.42
CA GLU A 129 -13.91 7.59 8.38
C GLU A 129 -12.83 6.98 7.50
N ILE A 130 -11.87 6.25 8.08
CA ILE A 130 -10.83 5.53 7.33
C ILE A 130 -11.47 4.53 6.38
N VAL A 131 -12.34 3.66 6.86
CA VAL A 131 -13.01 2.64 6.04
C VAL A 131 -13.88 3.27 4.96
N ARG A 132 -14.69 4.28 5.31
CA ARG A 132 -15.52 4.99 4.32
C ARG A 132 -14.68 5.61 3.20
N THR A 133 -13.58 6.27 3.57
CA THR A 133 -12.68 6.91 2.60
C THR A 133 -11.98 5.86 1.74
N ALA A 134 -11.46 4.79 2.33
CA ALA A 134 -10.84 3.68 1.63
C ALA A 134 -11.76 3.06 0.57
N LEU A 135 -13.01 2.78 0.94
CA LEU A 135 -13.99 2.18 0.02
C LEU A 135 -14.45 3.14 -1.06
N ALA A 136 -14.57 4.44 -0.75
CA ALA A 136 -14.89 5.47 -1.74
C ALA A 136 -13.78 5.65 -2.78
N LEU A 137 -12.52 5.40 -2.39
CA LEU A 137 -11.36 5.52 -3.26
C LEU A 137 -11.05 4.26 -4.08
N ARG A 138 -11.83 3.18 -3.93
CA ARG A 138 -11.62 1.93 -4.66
C ARG A 138 -11.85 2.12 -6.17
N GLY A 139 -10.94 1.62 -7.00
CA GLY A 139 -11.04 1.65 -8.45
C GLY A 139 -9.76 2.09 -9.15
N GLU A 140 -9.88 2.46 -10.42
CA GLU A 140 -8.76 3.01 -11.20
C GLU A 140 -8.28 4.33 -10.58
N ALA A 141 -6.96 4.46 -10.49
CA ALA A 141 -6.28 5.66 -10.02
C ALA A 141 -5.36 6.18 -11.12
N GLU A 142 -5.56 7.44 -11.52
CA GLU A 142 -4.68 8.11 -12.47
C GLU A 142 -3.36 8.47 -11.78
N TYR A 143 -2.35 7.60 -11.83
CA TYR A 143 -1.01 7.98 -11.33
C TYR A 143 0.15 7.07 -11.79
N ASN A 144 1.34 7.68 -11.94
CA ASN A 144 2.62 7.03 -12.28
C ASN A 144 3.56 6.90 -11.05
N ILE A 145 4.21 5.74 -10.90
CA ILE A 145 5.20 5.37 -9.86
C ILE A 145 4.58 4.98 -8.50
N LEU A 146 4.12 3.73 -8.41
CA LEU A 146 3.44 3.13 -7.24
C LEU A 146 4.22 3.21 -5.92
N TRP A 147 5.55 3.22 -5.96
CA TRP A 147 6.44 3.11 -4.80
C TRP A 147 6.08 4.11 -3.69
N ASN A 148 6.47 5.38 -3.76
CA ASN A 148 6.14 6.35 -2.69
C ASN A 148 4.63 6.56 -2.50
N ASN A 149 3.82 6.21 -3.50
CA ASN A 149 2.39 6.49 -3.47
C ASN A 149 1.60 5.55 -2.58
N CYS A 150 1.99 4.28 -2.40
CA CYS A 150 1.23 3.40 -1.51
C CYS A 150 1.40 3.78 -0.03
N GLU A 151 2.60 4.21 0.38
CA GLU A 151 2.82 4.74 1.74
C GLU A 151 2.07 6.05 1.96
N HIS A 152 2.11 6.96 0.98
CA HIS A 152 1.34 8.21 1.01
C HIS A 152 -0.16 7.94 1.03
N PHE A 153 -0.66 6.99 0.25
CA PHE A 153 -2.04 6.57 0.25
C PHE A 153 -2.48 6.02 1.61
N ALA A 154 -1.70 5.10 2.19
CA ALA A 154 -2.00 4.55 3.52
C ALA A 154 -1.95 5.64 4.61
N SER A 155 -0.98 6.55 4.54
CA SER A 155 -0.87 7.69 5.44
C SER A 155 -2.03 8.67 5.26
N TYR A 156 -2.46 8.94 4.02
CA TYR A 156 -3.62 9.78 3.72
C TYR A 156 -4.90 9.17 4.32
N LEU A 157 -5.10 7.86 4.17
CA LEU A 157 -6.24 7.18 4.77
C LEU A 157 -6.25 7.34 6.28
N ARG A 158 -5.11 7.12 6.96
CA ARG A 158 -5.01 7.19 8.43
C ARG A 158 -5.04 8.61 8.99
N TYR A 159 -4.33 9.57 8.42
CA TYR A 159 -4.11 10.91 9.00
C TYR A 159 -4.80 12.06 8.26
N GLY A 160 -5.25 11.83 7.02
CA GLY A 160 -5.85 12.84 6.16
C GLY A 160 -4.90 13.89 5.59
N GLU A 161 -5.48 14.95 5.02
CA GLU A 161 -4.77 15.97 4.22
C GLU A 161 -3.71 16.77 4.99
N LYS A 162 -3.84 16.85 6.32
CA LYS A 162 -2.84 17.53 7.16
C LYS A 162 -1.47 16.84 7.12
N TRP A 163 -1.42 15.53 6.82
CA TRP A 163 -0.16 14.84 6.53
C TRP A 163 0.44 15.32 5.20
N SER A 164 -0.38 15.45 4.14
CA SER A 164 0.12 15.92 2.84
C SER A 164 0.67 17.34 2.89
N ASP A 165 0.09 18.24 3.69
CA ASP A 165 0.58 19.63 3.79
C ASP A 165 1.96 19.75 4.48
N GLN A 166 2.23 18.93 5.51
CA GLN A 166 3.55 18.92 6.15
C GLN A 166 4.57 18.04 5.42
N GLY A 167 4.13 17.16 4.52
CA GLY A 167 4.97 16.37 3.61
C GLY A 167 5.23 17.02 2.25
N ASN A 168 4.69 18.22 1.98
CA ASN A 168 4.72 18.80 0.64
C ASN A 168 6.06 19.48 0.30
N LEU A 169 6.97 18.67 -0.26
CA LEU A 169 7.32 18.86 -1.65
C LEU A 169 7.03 17.57 -2.42
N ALA A 170 5.80 17.52 -2.95
CA ALA A 170 5.39 16.79 -4.13
C ALA A 170 4.76 15.38 -3.94
N LEU A 171 3.67 15.21 -4.69
CA LEU A 171 3.01 13.98 -5.14
C LEU A 171 1.98 13.30 -4.23
N GLY A 172 0.71 13.36 -4.66
CA GLY A 172 -0.25 12.30 -4.32
C GLY A 172 -1.74 12.68 -4.24
N THR A 173 -2.27 13.60 -5.05
CA THR A 173 -3.74 13.68 -5.19
C THR A 173 -4.21 12.47 -6.00
N VAL A 174 -4.62 11.40 -5.31
CA VAL A 174 -5.28 10.27 -5.95
C VAL A 174 -6.65 10.76 -6.42
N LEU A 175 -6.74 11.10 -7.71
CA LEU A 175 -8.03 11.35 -8.36
C LEU A 175 -8.68 10.00 -8.65
N VAL A 176 -9.59 9.59 -7.78
CA VAL A 176 -10.43 8.41 -8.03
C VAL A 176 -11.59 8.83 -8.91
N VAL A 177 -11.57 8.36 -10.15
CA VAL A 177 -12.66 8.59 -11.11
C VAL A 177 -13.74 7.53 -10.85
N GLY A 178 -14.62 7.78 -9.87
CA GLY A 178 -15.73 6.84 -9.58
C GLY A 178 -16.66 7.27 -8.44
N ALA A 179 -17.92 7.57 -8.79
CA ALA A 179 -19.09 7.90 -7.95
C ALA A 179 -18.94 9.06 -6.95
N ALA A 180 -19.59 10.19 -7.30
CA ALA A 180 -19.67 11.41 -6.51
C ALA A 180 -20.11 11.18 -5.06
N VAL A 181 -19.16 11.13 -4.12
CA VAL A 181 -19.41 11.47 -2.72
C VAL A 181 -18.92 12.88 -2.52
N VAL A 182 -19.87 13.82 -2.41
CA VAL A 182 -19.60 15.19 -1.97
C VAL A 182 -19.20 15.12 -0.50
N VAL A 183 -17.93 14.88 -0.22
CA VAL A 183 -17.33 15.27 1.06
C VAL A 183 -17.03 16.76 0.92
N GLY A 184 -17.86 17.59 1.54
CA GLY A 184 -17.83 19.04 1.40
C GLY A 184 -16.44 19.61 1.68
N GLY A 185 -15.78 20.11 0.63
CA GLY A 185 -14.52 20.85 0.75
C GLY A 185 -13.70 20.93 -0.55
N LEU A 186 -13.71 19.89 -1.39
CA LEU A 186 -12.66 19.73 -2.42
C LEU A 186 -13.05 20.09 -3.87
N LEU A 187 -13.87 21.11 -4.09
CA LEU A 187 -14.21 21.60 -5.46
C LEU A 187 -14.13 23.13 -5.59
N LYS A 188 -13.17 23.78 -4.93
CA LYS A 188 -12.96 25.22 -5.12
C LYS A 188 -11.73 25.61 -5.96
N SER A 189 -10.91 24.66 -6.41
CA SER A 189 -9.71 24.95 -7.21
C SER A 189 -9.83 24.63 -8.71
N LEU A 190 -10.93 24.03 -9.19
CA LEU A 190 -11.03 23.62 -10.60
C LEU A 190 -11.54 24.69 -11.58
N PHE A 191 -11.93 25.88 -11.12
CA PHE A 191 -12.28 26.97 -12.04
C PHE A 191 -11.90 28.32 -11.44
N GLN A 192 -10.66 28.76 -11.65
CA GLN A 192 -10.36 30.14 -12.08
C GLN A 192 -9.03 30.15 -12.84
N ARG A 193 -9.11 29.88 -14.14
CA ARG A 193 -8.12 30.37 -15.10
C ARG A 193 -8.87 30.99 -16.27
N GLU A 194 -9.26 32.25 -16.10
CA GLU A 194 -9.39 33.19 -17.20
C GLU A 194 -9.08 34.60 -16.68
N LYS A 195 -7.87 35.08 -16.98
CA LYS A 195 -7.66 36.18 -17.92
C LYS A 195 -6.18 36.23 -18.32
#